data_AF-A0A7S0QWG4-F1
#
_entry.id   AF-A0A7S0QWG4-F1
#
_cell.length_a   1.000
_cell.length_b   1.000
_cell.length_c   1.000
_cell.angle_alpha   90.00
_cell.angle_beta   90.00
_cell.angle_gamma   90.00
#
_symmetry.space_group_name_H-M   'P 1'
#
loop_
_entity.id
_entity.type
_entity.pdbx_description
1 polymer ?
#
loop_
_entity_poly.entity_id
_entity_poly.type
_entity_poly.pdbx_seq_one_letter_code
_entity_poly.pdbx_strand_id
1 'polypeptide(L)'
;PVFDDRLYIAQGIESLPPSDLFRWFKPHKSIQYHRLCDDFGPMNMASVLMFAKQLDAELSQNPTCRFFYCAEEGKRALTNAIFLLGSYMILILDSTSESVADCFSWLEPSQFEEFRDATYSKPDFGLTLLDCWRGLERGKLLGWVERPSGEDFMWGQIDVDEYAHYDCPLNGDLHEVVPGKFIAFKGPRDVGGTSFHDDDKGFRSFSASHCADVFRDFGVDLV
;
A
#
# COMPACT_ATOMS: atom_id res chain seq x y z
N PRO A 1 -17.63 -13.96 -0.73
CA PRO A 1 -17.38 -13.54 0.66
C PRO A 1 -15.86 -13.48 0.86
N VAL A 2 -15.37 -12.55 1.67
CA VAL A 2 -13.93 -12.41 1.95
C VAL A 2 -13.59 -13.10 3.26
N PHE A 3 -14.17 -12.65 4.38
CA PHE A 3 -14.06 -13.32 5.67
C PHE A 3 -15.29 -13.09 6.57
N ASP A 4 -15.53 -14.04 7.48
CA ASP A 4 -16.52 -14.02 8.58
C ASP A 4 -17.97 -13.70 8.17
N ASP A 5 -18.35 -13.89 6.90
CA ASP A 5 -19.65 -13.46 6.35
C ASP A 5 -20.02 -11.99 6.64
N ARG A 6 -18.99 -11.18 6.93
CA ARG A 6 -19.11 -9.76 7.27
C ARG A 6 -18.49 -8.85 6.22
N LEU A 7 -17.55 -9.34 5.41
CA LEU A 7 -16.94 -8.58 4.34
C LEU A 7 -17.06 -9.29 3.00
N TYR A 8 -17.49 -8.55 1.98
CA TYR A 8 -17.70 -9.02 0.63
C TYR A 8 -16.96 -8.10 -0.35
N ILE A 9 -16.39 -8.67 -1.41
CA ILE A 9 -15.87 -7.92 -2.55
C ILE A 9 -16.81 -8.11 -3.74
N ALA A 10 -17.01 -7.04 -4.50
CA ALA A 10 -17.81 -7.04 -5.72
C ALA A 10 -17.20 -6.12 -6.78
N GLN A 11 -17.68 -6.24 -8.01
CA GLN A 11 -17.37 -5.34 -9.12
C GLN A 11 -18.64 -5.19 -9.97
N GLY A 12 -18.90 -3.99 -10.50
CA GLY A 12 -20.07 -3.74 -11.36
C GLY A 12 -21.42 -3.78 -10.63
N ILE A 13 -21.45 -3.60 -9.31
CA ILE A 13 -22.69 -3.47 -8.53
C ILE A 13 -22.95 -1.98 -8.26
N GLU A 14 -24.09 -1.47 -8.73
CA GLU A 14 -24.45 -0.05 -8.61
C GLU A 14 -25.19 0.29 -7.30
N SER A 15 -25.88 -0.69 -6.70
CA SER A 15 -26.65 -0.47 -5.47
C SER A 15 -26.73 -1.73 -4.61
N LEU A 16 -26.84 -1.53 -3.29
CA LEU A 16 -27.18 -2.60 -2.35
C LEU A 16 -28.69 -2.61 -2.14
N PRO A 17 -29.27 -3.76 -1.77
CA PRO A 17 -30.66 -3.80 -1.29
C PRO A 17 -30.87 -2.80 -0.15
N PRO A 18 -31.99 -2.06 -0.11
CA PRO A 18 -32.28 -1.12 0.97
C PRO A 18 -32.39 -1.87 2.30
N SER A 19 -31.36 -1.75 3.14
CA SER A 19 -31.26 -2.41 4.44
C SER A 19 -30.19 -1.75 5.30
N ASP A 20 -30.46 -1.61 6.59
CA ASP A 20 -29.46 -1.18 7.58
C ASP A 20 -28.40 -2.27 7.86
N LEU A 21 -28.61 -3.49 7.35
CA LEU A 21 -27.67 -4.61 7.50
C LEU A 21 -26.53 -4.58 6.47
N PHE A 22 -26.66 -3.81 5.39
CA PHE A 22 -25.68 -3.79 4.30
C PHE A 22 -25.06 -2.39 4.17
N ARG A 23 -23.74 -2.32 4.14
CA ARG A 23 -22.99 -1.07 4.02
C ARG A 23 -21.96 -1.15 2.90
N TRP A 24 -21.78 -0.05 2.20
CA TRP A 24 -20.64 0.12 1.30
C TRP A 24 -19.41 0.49 2.13
N PHE A 25 -18.34 -0.27 1.98
CA PHE A 25 -17.01 0.19 2.35
C PHE A 25 -16.40 0.95 1.15
N LYS A 26 -15.96 2.18 1.40
CA LYS A 26 -15.32 3.04 0.40
C LYS A 26 -13.96 3.48 0.94
N PRO A 27 -12.86 2.99 0.35
CA PRO A 27 -11.53 3.47 0.71
C PRO A 27 -11.44 4.99 0.61
N HIS A 28 -10.65 5.60 1.49
CA HIS A 28 -10.38 7.03 1.42
C HIS A 28 -9.75 7.40 0.07
N LYS A 29 -10.05 8.60 -0.44
CA LYS A 29 -9.61 9.03 -1.79
C LYS A 29 -8.10 9.16 -1.96
N SER A 30 -7.34 9.24 -0.87
CA SER A 30 -5.87 9.25 -0.91
C SER A 30 -5.27 7.87 -1.18
N ILE A 31 -6.04 6.79 -1.03
CA ILE A 31 -5.61 5.42 -1.30
C ILE A 31 -5.70 5.21 -2.81
N GLN A 32 -4.69 5.69 -3.53
CA GLN A 32 -4.58 5.60 -4.98
C GLN A 32 -3.16 5.20 -5.38
N TYR A 33 -3.06 4.44 -6.47
CA TYR A 33 -1.77 4.11 -7.06
C TYR A 33 -1.35 5.20 -8.05
N HIS A 34 -0.12 5.70 -7.90
CA HIS A 34 0.48 6.65 -8.82
C HIS A 34 1.44 5.94 -9.75
N ARG A 35 0.94 5.55 -10.94
CA ARG A 35 1.75 4.83 -11.93
C ARG A 35 2.88 5.67 -12.50
N LEU A 36 4.03 5.04 -12.73
CA LEU A 36 5.12 5.64 -13.49
C LEU A 36 4.95 5.40 -15.00
N CYS A 37 4.56 4.18 -15.37
CA CYS A 37 4.42 3.71 -16.73
C CYS A 37 3.12 2.91 -16.91
N ASP A 38 3.20 1.61 -17.20
CA ASP A 38 2.04 0.71 -17.29
C ASP A 38 1.87 -0.18 -16.04
N ASP A 39 2.74 0.00 -15.05
CA ASP A 39 2.54 -0.47 -13.68
C ASP A 39 1.22 0.07 -13.10
N PHE A 40 0.60 -0.72 -12.23
CA PHE A 40 -0.69 -0.38 -11.63
C PHE A 40 -0.78 -0.72 -10.15
N GLY A 41 0.25 -1.34 -9.58
CA GLY A 41 0.27 -1.84 -8.22
C GLY A 41 1.53 -2.68 -7.95
N PRO A 42 1.60 -3.34 -6.78
CA PRO A 42 0.63 -3.25 -5.69
C PRO A 42 0.61 -1.87 -5.03
N MET A 43 -0.41 -1.60 -4.22
CA MET A 43 -0.50 -0.36 -3.43
C MET A 43 0.69 -0.24 -2.47
N ASN A 44 1.19 0.98 -2.25
CA ASN A 44 2.32 1.23 -1.35
C ASN A 44 1.95 1.00 0.13
N MET A 45 2.94 1.00 1.02
CA MET A 45 2.73 0.62 2.42
C MET A 45 1.79 1.59 3.14
N ALA A 46 1.95 2.92 2.98
CA ALA A 46 1.02 3.88 3.57
C ALA A 46 -0.43 3.63 3.15
N SER A 47 -0.69 3.31 1.87
CA SER A 47 -2.01 2.95 1.37
C SER A 47 -2.56 1.68 2.02
N VAL A 48 -1.73 0.65 2.16
CA VAL A 48 -2.09 -0.61 2.84
C VAL A 48 -2.50 -0.36 4.30
N LEU A 49 -1.69 0.41 5.03
CA LEU A 49 -1.92 0.68 6.46
C LEU A 49 -3.14 1.59 6.68
N MET A 50 -3.31 2.63 5.86
CA MET A 50 -4.51 3.48 5.90
C MET A 50 -5.78 2.69 5.57
N PHE A 51 -5.74 1.84 4.54
CA PHE A 51 -6.86 0.96 4.20
C PHE A 51 -7.21 0.03 5.37
N ALA A 52 -6.20 -0.64 5.95
CA ALA A 52 -6.40 -1.57 7.04
C ALA A 52 -7.00 -0.88 8.27
N LYS A 53 -6.49 0.30 8.65
CA LYS A 53 -7.02 1.14 9.74
C LYS A 53 -8.48 1.48 9.51
N GLN A 54 -8.80 1.98 8.31
CA GLN A 54 -10.14 2.44 7.96
C GLN A 54 -11.14 1.27 8.00
N LEU A 55 -10.76 0.13 7.42
CA LEU A 55 -11.62 -1.05 7.38
C LEU A 55 -11.85 -1.64 8.77
N ASP A 56 -10.80 -1.76 9.60
CA ASP A 56 -10.91 -2.25 10.99
C ASP A 56 -11.86 -1.37 11.82
N ALA A 57 -11.75 -0.06 11.66
CA ALA A 57 -12.62 0.90 12.36
C ALA A 57 -14.09 0.77 11.94
N GLU A 58 -14.37 0.69 10.63
CA GLU A 58 -15.74 0.53 10.12
C GLU A 58 -16.39 -0.78 10.59
N LEU A 59 -15.63 -1.89 10.54
CA LEU A 59 -16.08 -3.20 11.00
C LEU A 59 -16.33 -3.22 12.51
N SER A 60 -15.47 -2.56 13.30
CA SER A 60 -15.58 -2.49 14.76
C SER A 60 -16.76 -1.63 15.20
N GLN A 61 -17.00 -0.50 14.52
CA GLN A 61 -18.11 0.42 14.84
C GLN A 61 -19.49 -0.15 14.44
N ASN A 62 -19.53 -1.07 13.47
CA ASN A 62 -20.78 -1.62 12.93
C ASN A 62 -20.81 -3.16 13.02
N PRO A 63 -20.80 -3.75 14.24
CA PRO A 63 -20.60 -5.19 14.45
C PRO A 63 -21.67 -6.09 13.83
N THR A 64 -22.87 -5.58 13.60
CA THR A 64 -24.01 -6.33 13.03
C THR A 64 -24.15 -6.16 11.51
N CYS A 65 -23.38 -5.25 10.91
CA CYS A 65 -23.47 -4.96 9.48
C CYS A 65 -22.54 -5.85 8.66
N ARG A 66 -22.96 -6.13 7.43
CA ARG A 66 -22.14 -6.71 6.37
C ARG A 66 -21.66 -5.59 5.45
N PHE A 67 -20.36 -5.56 5.19
CA PHE A 67 -19.71 -4.58 4.35
C PHE A 67 -19.43 -5.14 2.96
N PHE A 68 -19.65 -4.31 1.95
CA PHE A 68 -19.33 -4.59 0.56
C PHE A 68 -18.27 -3.59 0.11
N TYR A 69 -17.11 -4.08 -0.31
CA TYR A 69 -16.13 -3.30 -1.05
C TYR A 69 -16.36 -3.53 -2.55
N CYS A 70 -16.92 -2.53 -3.23
CA CYS A 70 -17.01 -2.57 -4.68
C CYS A 70 -15.70 -2.04 -5.29
N ALA A 71 -14.93 -2.92 -5.91
CA ALA A 71 -13.80 -2.52 -6.74
C ALA A 71 -14.30 -1.75 -7.97
N GLU A 72 -13.48 -0.81 -8.44
CA GLU A 72 -13.68 -0.18 -9.76
C GLU A 72 -13.62 -1.24 -10.87
N GLU A 73 -14.16 -0.93 -12.04
CA GLU A 73 -14.20 -1.85 -13.17
C GLU A 73 -12.80 -2.20 -13.71
N GLY A 74 -12.60 -3.45 -14.12
CA GLY A 74 -11.37 -3.95 -14.74
C GLY A 74 -10.49 -4.79 -13.81
N LYS A 75 -9.60 -5.58 -14.43
CA LYS A 75 -8.77 -6.58 -13.73
C LYS A 75 -7.77 -5.93 -12.76
N ARG A 76 -7.15 -4.82 -13.16
CA ARG A 76 -6.15 -4.10 -12.35
C ARG A 76 -6.75 -3.55 -11.05
N ALA A 77 -7.91 -2.90 -11.15
CA ALA A 77 -8.62 -2.38 -9.99
C ALA A 77 -9.04 -3.51 -9.04
N LEU A 78 -9.55 -4.61 -9.58
CA LEU A 78 -9.92 -5.78 -8.80
C LEU A 78 -8.71 -6.44 -8.12
N THR A 79 -7.57 -6.52 -8.82
CA THR A 79 -6.30 -7.05 -8.28
C THR A 79 -5.84 -6.22 -7.08
N ASN A 80 -5.80 -4.89 -7.20
CA ASN A 80 -5.43 -4.02 -6.08
C ASN A 80 -6.42 -4.10 -4.91
N ALA A 81 -7.73 -4.17 -5.19
CA ALA A 81 -8.74 -4.31 -4.16
C ALA A 81 -8.56 -5.61 -3.35
N ILE A 82 -8.30 -6.73 -4.04
CA ILE A 82 -8.02 -8.02 -3.38
C ILE A 82 -6.71 -7.96 -2.62
N PHE A 83 -5.65 -7.39 -3.20
CA PHE A 83 -4.38 -7.21 -2.50
C PHE A 83 -4.56 -6.48 -1.17
N LEU A 84 -5.29 -5.36 -1.16
CA LEU A 84 -5.59 -4.58 0.05
C LEU A 84 -6.40 -5.39 1.08
N LEU A 85 -7.43 -6.12 0.65
CA LEU A 85 -8.22 -6.99 1.53
C LEU A 85 -7.38 -8.11 2.15
N GLY A 86 -6.57 -8.79 1.35
CA GLY A 86 -5.66 -9.82 1.86
C GLY A 86 -4.59 -9.27 2.80
N SER A 87 -4.11 -8.05 2.52
CA SER A 87 -3.17 -7.35 3.40
C SER A 87 -3.81 -7.02 4.76
N TYR A 88 -5.07 -6.58 4.77
CA TYR A 88 -5.84 -6.43 6.01
C TYR A 88 -5.96 -7.74 6.78
N MET A 89 -6.26 -8.86 6.12
CA MET A 89 -6.37 -10.16 6.78
C MET A 89 -5.03 -10.59 7.42
N ILE A 90 -3.91 -10.36 6.74
CA ILE A 90 -2.58 -10.65 7.29
C ILE A 90 -2.25 -9.74 8.47
N LEU A 91 -2.45 -8.42 8.32
CA LEU A 91 -2.02 -7.44 9.31
C LEU A 91 -2.91 -7.41 10.56
N ILE A 92 -4.24 -7.49 10.38
CA ILE A 92 -5.23 -7.31 11.45
C ILE A 92 -5.79 -8.62 11.98
N LEU A 93 -6.02 -9.62 11.11
CA LEU A 93 -6.62 -10.91 11.49
C LEU A 93 -5.59 -12.02 11.69
N ASP A 94 -4.29 -11.72 11.59
CA ASP A 94 -3.20 -12.68 11.74
C ASP A 94 -3.31 -13.91 10.80
N SER A 95 -3.96 -13.74 9.63
CA SER A 95 -4.05 -14.80 8.64
C SER A 95 -2.72 -15.03 7.93
N THR A 96 -2.43 -16.28 7.54
CA THR A 96 -1.26 -16.57 6.69
C THR A 96 -1.54 -16.21 5.23
N SER A 97 -0.50 -15.96 4.45
CA SER A 97 -0.65 -15.63 3.03
C SER A 97 -1.36 -16.75 2.24
N GLU A 98 -1.12 -18.02 2.58
CA GLU A 98 -1.83 -19.17 2.02
C GLU A 98 -3.32 -19.16 2.38
N SER A 99 -3.67 -18.93 3.65
CA SER A 99 -5.08 -18.87 4.07
C SER A 99 -5.83 -17.73 3.38
N VAL A 100 -5.16 -16.60 3.14
CA VAL A 100 -5.73 -15.49 2.37
C VAL A 100 -5.98 -15.91 0.93
N ALA A 101 -5.01 -16.56 0.27
CA ALA A 101 -5.18 -17.05 -1.09
C ALA A 101 -6.37 -18.03 -1.21
N ASP A 102 -6.54 -18.94 -0.24
CA ASP A 102 -7.67 -19.87 -0.19
C ASP A 102 -9.01 -19.13 -0.08
N CYS A 103 -9.09 -18.01 0.66
CA CYS A 103 -10.32 -17.20 0.75
C CYS A 103 -10.74 -16.58 -0.60
N PHE A 104 -9.82 -16.44 -1.55
CA PHE A 104 -10.08 -15.93 -2.90
C PHE A 104 -10.07 -17.02 -3.98
N SER A 105 -9.99 -18.31 -3.61
CA SER A 105 -9.89 -19.42 -4.58
C SER A 105 -11.12 -19.61 -5.47
N TRP A 106 -12.24 -18.97 -5.11
CA TRP A 106 -13.47 -18.97 -5.90
C TRP A 106 -13.41 -18.03 -7.11
N LEU A 107 -12.38 -17.19 -7.19
CA LEU A 107 -12.13 -16.31 -8.33
C LEU A 107 -11.20 -16.98 -9.32
N GLU A 108 -11.51 -16.85 -10.60
CA GLU A 108 -10.68 -17.38 -11.67
C GLU A 108 -9.43 -16.51 -11.85
N PRO A 109 -8.22 -17.10 -12.03
CA PRO A 109 -6.99 -16.35 -12.25
C PRO A 109 -7.07 -15.32 -13.39
N SER A 110 -7.89 -15.63 -14.41
CA SER A 110 -8.12 -14.73 -15.55
C SER A 110 -8.83 -13.41 -15.20
N GLN A 111 -9.41 -13.28 -14.00
CA GLN A 111 -10.09 -12.06 -13.53
C GLN A 111 -9.12 -11.01 -12.95
N PHE A 112 -7.87 -11.40 -12.70
CA PHE A 112 -6.82 -10.52 -12.18
C PHE A 112 -5.69 -10.37 -13.18
N GLU A 113 -4.80 -9.43 -12.88
CA GLU A 113 -3.57 -9.20 -13.62
C GLU A 113 -2.41 -9.29 -12.64
N GLU A 114 -1.32 -9.97 -13.01
CA GLU A 114 -0.11 -9.97 -12.19
C GLU A 114 0.52 -8.57 -12.18
N PHE A 115 1.15 -8.21 -11.06
CA PHE A 115 1.85 -6.93 -10.97
C PHE A 115 3.11 -6.96 -11.83
N ARG A 116 3.32 -5.90 -12.58
CA ARG A 116 4.43 -5.75 -13.52
C ARG A 116 5.38 -4.65 -13.10
N ASP A 117 6.54 -4.64 -13.73
CA ASP A 117 7.56 -3.60 -13.56
C ASP A 117 7.14 -2.23 -14.13
N ALA A 118 7.81 -1.19 -13.65
CA ALA A 118 7.59 0.20 -14.04
C ALA A 118 8.44 0.62 -15.26
N THR A 119 8.56 -0.25 -16.27
CA THR A 119 9.30 0.07 -17.50
C THR A 119 8.40 0.25 -18.71
N TYR A 120 8.93 0.94 -19.73
CA TYR A 120 8.28 1.08 -21.04
C TYR A 120 8.36 -0.19 -21.91
N SER A 121 9.00 -1.25 -21.42
CA SER A 121 9.19 -2.49 -22.16
C SER A 121 8.02 -3.43 -21.98
N LYS A 122 7.99 -4.49 -22.79
CA LYS A 122 7.05 -5.60 -22.57
C LYS A 122 7.43 -6.30 -21.26
N PRO A 123 6.48 -6.61 -20.36
CA PRO A 123 6.80 -7.29 -19.11
C PRO A 123 7.25 -8.73 -19.41
N ASP A 124 8.30 -9.17 -18.73
CA ASP A 124 8.86 -10.52 -18.80
C ASP A 124 8.78 -11.27 -17.46
N PHE A 125 8.35 -10.59 -16.41
CA PHE A 125 8.13 -11.13 -15.08
C PHE A 125 6.90 -10.48 -14.42
N GLY A 126 6.10 -11.27 -13.73
CA GLY A 126 4.91 -10.83 -13.00
C GLY A 126 4.94 -11.32 -11.55
N LEU A 127 4.56 -10.45 -10.61
CA LEU A 127 4.32 -10.83 -9.22
C LEU A 127 2.83 -11.14 -9.03
N THR A 128 2.55 -12.31 -8.45
CA THR A 128 1.19 -12.69 -8.09
C THR A 128 0.76 -12.02 -6.78
N LEU A 129 -0.55 -12.03 -6.50
CA LEU A 129 -1.09 -11.64 -5.21
C LEU A 129 -0.43 -12.40 -4.04
N LEU A 130 -0.22 -13.71 -4.22
CA LEU A 130 0.40 -14.56 -3.20
C LEU A 130 1.86 -14.18 -2.94
N ASP A 131 2.62 -13.81 -3.98
CA ASP A 131 4.01 -13.36 -3.80
C ASP A 131 4.08 -12.08 -2.95
N CYS A 132 3.20 -11.12 -3.23
CA CYS A 132 3.10 -9.88 -2.47
C CYS A 132 2.68 -10.14 -1.01
N TRP A 133 1.69 -11.00 -0.78
CA TRP A 133 1.23 -11.35 0.56
C TRP A 133 2.28 -12.10 1.37
N ARG A 134 3.04 -13.02 0.76
CA ARG A 134 4.19 -13.68 1.41
C ARG A 134 5.26 -12.68 1.84
N GLY A 135 5.52 -11.68 1.00
CA GLY A 135 6.42 -10.57 1.34
C GLY A 135 5.94 -9.80 2.56
N LEU A 136 4.65 -9.43 2.59
CA LEU A 136 4.03 -8.72 3.71
C LEU A 136 4.03 -9.55 4.99
N GLU A 137 3.62 -10.81 4.92
CA GLU A 137 3.64 -11.76 6.03
C GLU A 137 5.06 -11.90 6.59
N ARG A 138 6.08 -12.00 5.72
CA ARG A 138 7.47 -12.07 6.16
C ARG A 138 7.92 -10.78 6.86
N GLY A 139 7.54 -9.61 6.35
CA GLY A 139 7.79 -8.32 6.99
C GLY A 139 7.17 -8.23 8.38
N LYS A 140 5.92 -8.71 8.52
CA LYS A 140 5.23 -8.80 9.81
C LYS A 140 5.95 -9.74 10.78
N LEU A 141 6.35 -10.93 10.33
CA LEU A 141 7.10 -11.90 11.16
C LEU A 141 8.46 -11.39 11.64
N LEU A 142 9.06 -10.43 10.91
CA LEU A 142 10.31 -9.78 11.28
C LEU A 142 10.10 -8.53 12.16
N GLY A 143 8.85 -8.17 12.48
CA GLY A 143 8.50 -6.99 13.26
C GLY A 143 8.68 -5.67 12.52
N TRP A 144 8.75 -5.69 11.18
CA TRP A 144 8.87 -4.46 10.39
C TRP A 144 7.56 -3.69 10.35
N VAL A 145 6.44 -4.43 10.30
CA VAL A 145 5.08 -3.88 10.28
C VAL A 145 4.22 -4.67 11.26
N GLU A 146 3.51 -3.97 12.13
CA GLU A 146 2.66 -4.58 13.16
C GLU A 146 1.38 -3.78 13.36
N ARG A 147 0.34 -4.41 13.92
CA ARG A 147 -0.89 -3.72 14.29
C ARG A 147 -0.57 -2.65 15.35
N PRO A 148 -1.08 -1.41 15.22
CA PRO A 148 -0.86 -0.39 16.23
C PRO A 148 -1.43 -0.83 17.58
N SER A 149 -0.67 -0.62 18.66
CA SER A 149 -1.09 -0.93 20.02
C SER A 149 -1.85 0.24 20.69
N GLY A 150 -2.03 1.37 19.99
CA GLY A 150 -2.61 2.60 20.53
C GLY A 150 -3.16 3.53 19.43
N GLU A 151 -3.38 4.81 19.78
CA GLU A 151 -3.97 5.81 18.86
C GLU A 151 -2.96 6.40 17.85
N ASP A 152 -1.65 6.24 18.13
CA ASP A 152 -0.59 6.77 17.27
C ASP A 152 -0.54 6.04 15.92
N PHE A 153 -0.13 6.75 14.85
CA PHE A 153 -0.05 6.21 13.49
C PHE A 153 1.16 5.30 13.23
N MET A 154 1.72 4.70 14.27
CA MET A 154 2.86 3.79 14.22
C MET A 154 2.39 2.34 13.99
N TRP A 155 2.79 1.76 12.87
CA TRP A 155 2.52 0.36 12.52
C TRP A 155 3.79 -0.47 12.70
N GLY A 156 4.18 -0.74 13.94
CA GLY A 156 5.48 -1.31 14.25
C GLY A 156 6.57 -0.25 14.09
N GLN A 157 7.45 -0.41 13.11
CA GLN A 157 8.53 0.56 12.82
C GLN A 157 8.15 1.61 11.78
N ILE A 158 6.90 1.60 11.29
CA ILE A 158 6.47 2.47 10.20
C ILE A 158 5.62 3.62 10.76
N ASP A 159 6.13 4.84 10.67
CA ASP A 159 5.34 6.07 10.79
C ASP A 159 4.72 6.39 9.42
N VAL A 160 3.38 6.38 9.34
CA VAL A 160 2.66 6.62 8.09
C VAL A 160 2.79 8.07 7.61
N ASP A 161 2.88 9.02 8.53
CA ASP A 161 2.99 10.45 8.18
C ASP A 161 4.40 10.76 7.68
N GLU A 162 5.43 10.19 8.32
CA GLU A 162 6.81 10.28 7.82
C GLU A 162 6.97 9.58 6.46
N TYR A 163 6.39 8.38 6.31
CA TYR A 163 6.38 7.66 5.03
C TYR A 163 5.78 8.54 3.94
N ALA A 164 4.58 9.09 4.16
CA ALA A 164 3.90 9.92 3.17
C ALA A 164 4.63 11.24 2.89
N HIS A 165 5.32 11.79 3.89
CA HIS A 165 6.16 12.96 3.72
C HIS A 165 7.27 12.69 2.71
N TYR A 166 8.04 11.61 2.87
CA TYR A 166 9.19 11.29 2.03
C TYR A 166 8.86 10.56 0.72
N ASP A 167 7.69 9.90 0.62
CA ASP A 167 7.10 9.38 -0.64
C ASP A 167 6.91 10.50 -1.66
N CYS A 168 6.66 11.73 -1.19
CA CYS A 168 6.51 12.89 -2.06
C CYS A 168 7.84 13.24 -2.75
N PRO A 169 7.88 13.29 -4.10
CA PRO A 169 9.10 13.65 -4.83
C PRO A 169 9.63 15.06 -4.55
N LEU A 170 8.81 15.91 -3.93
CA LEU A 170 9.17 17.27 -3.53
C LEU A 170 9.83 17.35 -2.13
N ASN A 171 9.84 16.24 -1.38
CA ASN A 171 10.31 16.18 0.00
C ASN A 171 11.44 15.17 0.22
N GLY A 172 11.80 14.36 -0.78
CA GLY A 172 12.96 13.48 -0.69
C GLY A 172 12.98 12.37 -1.73
N ASP A 173 11.79 11.89 -2.13
CA ASP A 173 11.66 10.69 -2.97
C ASP A 173 12.45 9.53 -2.36
N LEU A 174 12.10 9.21 -1.11
CA LEU A 174 12.88 8.39 -0.19
C LEU A 174 11.99 7.42 0.58
N HIS A 175 12.45 6.18 0.71
CA HIS A 175 11.82 5.16 1.53
C HIS A 175 12.83 4.34 2.31
N GLU A 176 12.54 4.12 3.59
CA GLU A 176 13.18 3.06 4.34
C GLU A 176 12.62 1.70 3.89
N VAL A 177 13.46 0.90 3.24
CA VAL A 177 13.09 -0.42 2.68
C VAL A 177 13.21 -1.51 3.75
N VAL A 178 14.20 -1.37 4.63
CA VAL A 178 14.38 -2.24 5.80
C VAL A 178 14.59 -1.35 7.02
N PRO A 179 13.69 -1.40 8.02
CA PRO A 179 13.76 -0.56 9.20
C PRO A 179 15.12 -0.58 9.90
N GLY A 180 15.69 0.60 10.12
CA GLY A 180 16.99 0.85 10.71
C GLY A 180 18.19 0.33 9.91
N LYS A 181 18.04 0.00 8.62
CA LYS A 181 19.11 -0.65 7.83
C LYS A 181 19.31 -0.12 6.43
N PHE A 182 18.24 -0.03 5.64
CA PHE A 182 18.36 0.30 4.22
C PHE A 182 17.33 1.33 3.81
N ILE A 183 17.83 2.37 3.16
CA ILE A 183 17.04 3.44 2.57
C ILE A 183 17.28 3.44 1.07
N ALA A 184 16.21 3.51 0.30
CA ALA A 184 16.24 3.79 -1.13
C ALA A 184 15.82 5.25 -1.34
N PHE A 185 16.52 5.97 -2.20
CA PHE A 185 16.26 7.38 -2.44
C PHE A 185 16.65 7.79 -3.86
N LYS A 186 16.08 8.89 -4.36
CA LYS A 186 16.48 9.50 -5.63
C LYS A 186 17.87 10.16 -5.52
N GLY A 187 18.79 9.73 -6.38
CA GLY A 187 20.17 10.24 -6.38
C GLY A 187 20.27 11.78 -6.49
N PRO A 188 21.22 12.41 -5.78
CA PRO A 188 21.34 13.86 -5.73
C PRO A 188 21.86 14.42 -7.06
N ARG A 189 21.63 15.71 -7.29
CA ARG A 189 22.18 16.44 -8.44
C ARG A 189 22.94 17.68 -8.00
N ASP A 190 23.85 18.14 -8.86
CA ASP A 190 24.42 19.47 -8.72
C ASP A 190 23.32 20.51 -9.06
N VAL A 191 22.92 21.27 -8.04
CA VAL A 191 21.89 22.31 -8.11
C VAL A 191 22.46 23.71 -7.87
N GLY A 192 23.77 23.90 -8.05
CA GLY A 192 24.39 25.23 -8.01
C GLY A 192 24.48 25.83 -6.60
N GLY A 193 24.65 24.98 -5.58
CA GLY A 193 24.88 25.41 -4.19
C GLY A 193 23.62 25.67 -3.35
N THR A 194 22.42 25.45 -3.90
CA THR A 194 21.17 25.44 -3.13
C THR A 194 20.90 24.05 -2.53
N SER A 195 19.87 23.93 -1.68
CA SER A 195 19.42 22.63 -1.15
C SER A 195 18.63 21.82 -2.19
N PHE A 196 17.90 22.51 -3.08
CA PHE A 196 17.11 21.90 -4.14
C PHE A 196 16.95 22.85 -5.34
N HIS A 197 16.51 22.31 -6.46
CA HIS A 197 16.11 23.04 -7.66
C HIS A 197 14.84 22.42 -8.26
N ASP A 198 13.86 23.26 -8.58
CA ASP A 198 12.65 22.89 -9.29
C ASP A 198 12.78 23.28 -10.76
N ASP A 199 12.56 22.34 -11.68
CA ASP A 199 12.50 22.66 -13.11
C ASP A 199 11.13 23.19 -13.54
N ASP A 200 11.04 23.72 -14.77
CA ASP A 200 9.80 24.26 -15.34
C ASP A 200 8.67 23.24 -15.48
N LYS A 201 8.96 21.95 -15.29
CA LYS A 201 7.99 20.84 -15.34
C LYS A 201 7.57 20.39 -13.93
N GLY A 202 8.06 21.05 -12.88
CA GLY A 202 7.75 20.75 -11.49
C GLY A 202 8.54 19.58 -10.91
N PHE A 203 9.63 19.13 -11.55
CA PHE A 203 10.51 18.13 -10.97
C PHE A 203 11.52 18.77 -10.03
N ARG A 204 11.52 18.32 -8.78
CA ARG A 204 12.53 18.68 -7.80
C ARG A 204 13.75 17.77 -7.87
N SER A 205 14.92 18.37 -7.80
CA SER A 205 16.21 17.70 -7.57
C SER A 205 16.85 18.24 -6.31
N PHE A 206 17.48 17.37 -5.53
CA PHE A 206 18.11 17.72 -4.26
C PHE A 206 19.63 17.73 -4.38
N SER A 207 20.28 18.60 -3.61
CA SER A 207 21.74 18.60 -3.49
C SER A 207 22.22 17.45 -2.61
N ALA A 208 23.50 17.07 -2.79
CA ALA A 208 24.13 16.06 -1.93
C ALA A 208 24.14 16.48 -0.45
N SER A 209 24.28 17.78 -0.16
CA SER A 209 24.24 18.29 1.22
C SER A 209 22.85 18.17 1.84
N HIS A 210 21.79 18.43 1.06
CA HIS A 210 20.42 18.23 1.53
C HIS A 210 20.15 16.76 1.86
N CYS A 211 20.52 15.83 0.97
CA CYS A 211 20.38 14.40 1.24
C CYS A 211 21.19 13.98 2.49
N ALA A 212 22.42 14.48 2.65
CA ALA A 212 23.24 14.20 3.83
C ALA A 212 22.61 14.72 5.13
N ASP A 213 21.88 15.83 5.09
CA ASP A 213 21.14 16.32 6.26
C ASP A 213 20.03 15.33 6.66
N VAL A 214 19.19 14.92 5.70
CA VAL A 214 18.13 13.92 5.91
C VAL A 214 18.69 12.58 6.40
N PHE A 215 19.80 12.13 5.80
CA PHE A 215 20.46 10.87 6.17
C PHE A 215 20.91 10.82 7.63
N ARG A 216 21.27 11.95 8.23
CA ARG A 216 21.59 12.01 9.67
C ARG A 216 20.38 11.77 10.54
N ASP A 217 19.20 12.24 10.13
CA ASP A 217 17.95 12.02 10.86
C ASP A 217 17.58 10.53 10.87
N PHE A 218 17.91 9.80 9.80
CA PHE A 218 17.77 8.35 9.70
C PHE A 218 18.97 7.54 10.24
N GLY A 219 20.01 8.19 10.76
CA GLY A 219 21.20 7.51 11.29
C GLY A 219 22.03 6.74 10.25
N VAL A 220 22.10 7.24 9.01
CA VAL A 220 22.87 6.61 7.93
C VAL A 220 24.36 6.90 8.08
N ASP A 221 25.15 5.84 8.12
CA ASP A 221 26.62 5.90 8.20
C ASP A 221 27.33 5.59 6.86
N LEU A 222 26.61 5.08 5.85
CA LEU A 222 27.15 4.68 4.55
C LEU A 222 26.14 4.93 3.42
N VAL A 223 26.61 5.53 2.32
CA VAL A 223 25.86 5.77 1.07
C VAL A 223 26.57 5.07 -0.08
#